data_AF-A0A382CSA9-F1
#
_entry.id   AF-A0A382CSA9-F1
#
_cell.length_a   1.000
_cell.length_b   1.000
_cell.length_c   1.000
_cell.angle_alpha   90.00
_cell.angle_beta   90.00
_cell.angle_gamma   90.00
#
_symmetry.space_group_name_H-M   'P 1'
#
loop_
_entity.id
_entity.type
_entity.pdbx_description
1 polymer ?
#
loop_
_entity_poly.entity_id
_entity_poly.type
_entity_poly.pdbx_seq_one_letter_code
_entity_poly.pdbx_strand_id
1 'polypeptide(L)'
;MDVAREVAHHLGVRLLDVGYAGLKDRRAVTTQWFSVPAKAFENSLPLPSFDGWEVLDHERHRRKLRRGSHRGNRFTIQLGEFRGSPGKLACKVSELRRTGFPNYFGEQRFGVNHSNVERARLELGRARGSFRSAADKMMLSAARSWLFNAVLSHRLRHHTWVEVLVGEVLVLSGSRSHFVAEDGDLSLAARVEAFDLHTSGPLWGQGAAVLGRTWSR
;
A
#
# COMPACT_ATOMS: atom_id res chain seq x y z
N MET A 1 -12.91 1.72 -18.23
CA MET A 1 -11.78 1.45 -19.13
C MET A 1 -10.75 0.65 -18.35
N ASP A 2 -10.40 -0.53 -18.84
CA ASP A 2 -9.47 -1.47 -18.20
C ASP A 2 -8.35 -1.73 -19.22
N VAL A 3 -7.28 -0.93 -19.14
CA VAL A 3 -6.16 -0.93 -20.09
C VAL A 3 -5.59 -2.34 -20.27
N ALA A 4 -5.58 -3.18 -19.22
CA ALA A 4 -5.09 -4.55 -19.32
C ALA A 4 -5.92 -5.41 -20.28
N ARG A 5 -7.24 -5.19 -20.34
CA ARG A 5 -8.12 -5.90 -21.28
C ARG A 5 -7.93 -5.42 -22.71
N GLU A 6 -7.77 -4.12 -22.90
CA GLU A 6 -7.54 -3.54 -24.23
C GLU A 6 -6.20 -4.00 -24.81
N VAL A 7 -5.14 -3.99 -24.00
CA VAL A 7 -3.84 -4.57 -24.36
C VAL A 7 -3.98 -6.05 -24.70
N ALA A 8 -4.67 -6.84 -23.87
CA ALA A 8 -4.85 -8.26 -24.12
C ALA A 8 -5.57 -8.52 -25.46
N HIS A 9 -6.67 -7.80 -25.70
CA HIS A 9 -7.45 -7.88 -26.91
C HIS A 9 -6.63 -7.50 -28.14
N HIS A 10 -5.91 -6.37 -28.08
CA HIS A 10 -5.11 -5.88 -29.19
C HIS A 10 -3.97 -6.84 -29.56
N LEU A 11 -3.30 -7.42 -28.56
CA LEU A 11 -2.18 -8.34 -28.78
C LEU A 11 -2.62 -9.78 -29.07
N GLY A 12 -3.92 -10.08 -29.05
CA GLY A 12 -4.42 -11.45 -29.21
C GLY A 12 -3.96 -12.41 -28.11
N VAL A 13 -3.71 -11.89 -26.90
CA VAL A 13 -3.26 -12.70 -25.75
C VAL A 13 -4.35 -12.81 -24.69
N ARG A 14 -4.22 -13.79 -23.79
CA ARG A 14 -5.17 -13.91 -22.68
C ARG A 14 -4.93 -12.77 -21.70
N LEU A 15 -5.99 -12.27 -21.06
CA LEU A 15 -5.88 -11.26 -20.00
C LEU A 15 -4.91 -11.69 -18.89
N LEU A 16 -4.89 -12.99 -18.58
CA LEU A 16 -3.99 -13.57 -17.58
C LEU A 16 -2.52 -13.54 -17.98
N ASP A 17 -2.17 -13.29 -19.25
CA ASP A 17 -0.79 -13.14 -19.73
C ASP A 17 -0.30 -11.69 -19.56
N VAL A 18 -1.22 -10.73 -19.46
CA VAL A 18 -0.90 -9.32 -19.14
C VAL A 18 -0.57 -9.20 -17.65
N GLY A 19 0.62 -8.71 -17.35
CA GLY A 19 1.12 -8.47 -15.99
C GLY A 19 1.23 -6.99 -15.68
N TYR A 20 1.02 -6.63 -14.43
CA TYR A 20 1.19 -5.27 -13.90
C TYR A 20 1.42 -5.32 -12.40
N ALA A 21 2.08 -4.30 -11.85
CA ALA A 21 2.53 -4.29 -10.46
C ALA A 21 1.44 -3.88 -9.45
N GLY A 22 0.38 -3.22 -9.90
CA GLY A 22 -0.73 -2.77 -9.05
C GLY A 22 -1.76 -2.00 -9.86
N LEU A 23 -2.91 -1.74 -9.26
CA LEU A 23 -3.90 -0.84 -9.84
C LEU A 23 -3.46 0.61 -9.62
N LYS A 24 -3.88 1.49 -10.51
CA LYS A 24 -3.69 2.94 -10.43
C LYS A 24 -5.05 3.64 -10.34
N ASP A 25 -5.03 4.88 -9.90
CA ASP A 25 -6.25 5.66 -9.70
C ASP A 25 -6.96 5.93 -11.03
N ARG A 26 -8.27 5.71 -11.06
CA ARG A 26 -9.08 5.94 -12.26
C ARG A 26 -9.26 7.43 -12.59
N ARG A 27 -9.16 8.30 -11.57
CA ARG A 27 -9.32 9.76 -11.69
C ARG A 27 -7.98 10.46 -11.49
N ALA A 28 -6.99 10.10 -12.29
CA ALA A 28 -5.66 10.70 -12.31
C ALA A 28 -4.99 10.44 -13.67
N VAL A 29 -3.98 11.24 -14.01
CA VAL A 29 -3.02 10.88 -15.06
C VAL A 29 -1.98 9.95 -14.43
N THR A 30 -1.86 8.72 -14.95
CA THR A 30 -1.01 7.71 -14.33
C THR A 30 -0.12 7.03 -15.37
N THR A 31 1.13 6.81 -14.99
CA THR A 31 2.09 6.03 -15.77
C THR A 31 2.38 4.72 -15.04
N GLN A 32 2.30 3.60 -15.75
CA GLN A 32 2.66 2.30 -15.20
C GLN A 32 3.19 1.36 -16.28
N TRP A 33 4.02 0.41 -15.85
CA TRP A 33 4.46 -0.68 -16.71
C TRP A 33 3.42 -1.79 -16.80
N PHE A 34 3.27 -2.32 -18.00
CA PHE A 34 2.63 -3.60 -18.28
C PHE A 34 3.67 -4.56 -18.83
N SER A 35 3.52 -5.85 -18.54
CA SER A 35 4.32 -6.90 -19.16
C SER A 35 3.41 -7.81 -19.97
N VAL A 36 3.83 -8.13 -21.18
CA VAL A 36 3.11 -9.00 -22.13
C VAL A 36 4.09 -10.00 -22.75
N PRO A 37 3.62 -11.09 -23.37
CA PRO A 37 4.49 -11.97 -24.14
C PRO A 37 5.23 -11.20 -25.25
N ALA A 38 6.57 -11.21 -25.23
CA ALA A 38 7.38 -10.37 -26.11
C ALA A 38 7.06 -10.58 -27.61
N LYS A 39 6.90 -11.84 -28.04
CA LYS A 39 6.55 -12.16 -29.44
C LYS A 39 5.22 -11.54 -29.87
N ALA A 40 4.23 -11.49 -28.98
CA ALA A 40 2.92 -10.91 -29.30
C ALA A 40 3.02 -9.40 -29.49
N PHE A 41 3.81 -8.72 -28.65
CA PHE A 41 4.05 -7.29 -28.75
C PHE A 41 4.85 -6.90 -30.00
N GLU A 42 5.90 -7.63 -30.33
CA GLU A 42 6.73 -7.33 -31.51
C GLU A 42 5.95 -7.50 -32.81
N ASN A 43 5.08 -8.52 -32.88
CA ASN A 43 4.23 -8.76 -34.04
C ASN A 43 3.10 -7.73 -34.19
N SER A 44 2.83 -6.91 -33.17
CA SER A 44 1.77 -5.89 -33.19
C SER A 44 2.31 -4.47 -33.44
N LEU A 45 3.59 -4.32 -33.78
CA LEU A 45 4.17 -3.01 -34.08
C LEU A 45 3.89 -2.59 -35.53
N PRO A 46 3.64 -1.30 -35.79
CA PRO A 46 3.50 -0.20 -34.82
C PRO A 46 2.18 -0.26 -34.06
N LEU A 47 2.17 0.23 -32.81
CA LEU A 47 0.94 0.28 -32.00
C LEU A 47 -0.03 1.33 -32.53
N PRO A 48 -1.35 1.09 -32.44
CA PRO A 48 -2.35 2.08 -32.79
C PRO A 48 -2.41 3.20 -31.75
N SER A 49 -3.06 4.31 -32.09
CA SER A 49 -3.49 5.30 -31.11
C SER A 49 -4.60 4.69 -30.26
N PHE A 50 -4.45 4.74 -28.93
CA PHE A 50 -5.50 4.34 -28.01
C PHE A 50 -6.21 5.59 -27.47
N ASP A 51 -7.51 5.50 -27.25
CA ASP A 51 -8.26 6.58 -26.61
C ASP A 51 -8.03 6.53 -25.10
N GLY A 52 -7.49 7.61 -24.53
CA GLY A 52 -7.27 7.76 -23.09
C GLY A 52 -6.01 7.10 -22.51
N TRP A 53 -5.16 6.46 -23.32
CA TRP A 53 -3.83 6.02 -22.91
C TRP A 53 -2.86 5.91 -24.10
N GLU A 54 -1.56 5.86 -23.82
CA GLU A 54 -0.52 5.72 -24.85
C GLU A 54 0.64 4.86 -24.33
N VAL A 55 1.45 4.35 -25.25
CA VAL A 55 2.70 3.66 -24.90
C VAL A 55 3.85 4.64 -25.00
N LEU A 56 4.43 4.95 -23.84
CA LEU A 56 5.55 5.89 -23.72
C LEU A 56 6.91 5.24 -23.97
N ASP A 57 7.04 3.94 -23.64
CA ASP A 57 8.29 3.19 -23.74
C ASP A 57 8.02 1.67 -23.74
N HIS A 58 8.96 0.88 -24.26
CA HIS A 58 8.92 -0.58 -24.20
C HIS A 58 10.33 -1.20 -24.15
N GLU A 59 10.49 -2.24 -23.31
CA GLU A 59 11.73 -3.02 -23.25
C GLU A 59 11.42 -4.51 -23.02
N ARG A 60 12.28 -5.38 -23.53
CA ARG A 60 12.22 -6.82 -23.22
C ARG A 60 12.67 -7.07 -21.79
N HIS A 61 11.88 -7.84 -21.05
CA HIS A 61 12.22 -8.29 -19.71
C HIS A 61 12.03 -9.81 -19.55
N ARG A 62 12.91 -10.46 -18.78
CA ARG A 62 12.91 -11.93 -18.62
C ARG A 62 11.76 -12.46 -17.75
N ARG A 63 11.14 -11.59 -16.95
CA ARG A 63 10.09 -11.96 -16.00
C ARG A 63 8.84 -11.13 -16.23
N LYS A 64 7.69 -11.80 -16.12
CA LYS A 64 6.39 -11.14 -16.05
C LYS A 64 6.28 -10.27 -14.78
N LEU A 65 5.70 -9.08 -14.92
CA LEU A 65 5.36 -8.23 -13.79
C LEU A 65 4.25 -8.86 -12.95
N ARG A 66 4.51 -8.98 -11.64
CA ARG A 66 3.57 -9.52 -10.65
C ARG A 66 3.03 -8.41 -9.77
N ARG A 67 1.83 -8.60 -9.22
CA ARG A 67 1.25 -7.68 -8.22
C ARG A 67 2.20 -7.50 -7.04
N GLY A 68 2.37 -6.26 -6.59
CA GLY A 68 3.26 -5.89 -5.48
C GLY A 68 4.76 -5.86 -5.83
N SER A 69 5.14 -5.98 -7.10
CA SER A 69 6.56 -5.95 -7.52
C SER A 69 7.14 -4.54 -7.70
N HIS A 70 6.33 -3.49 -7.56
CA HIS A 70 6.82 -2.12 -7.65
C HIS A 70 7.44 -1.66 -6.33
N ARG A 71 8.47 -0.81 -6.40
CA ARG A 71 9.08 -0.19 -5.22
C ARG A 71 8.17 0.86 -4.57
N GLY A 72 7.43 1.61 -5.38
CA GLY A 72 6.57 2.69 -4.92
C GLY A 72 5.94 3.44 -6.09
N ASN A 73 5.24 4.53 -5.80
CA ASN A 73 4.67 5.43 -6.79
C ASN A 73 5.16 6.85 -6.51
N ARG A 74 5.39 7.63 -7.58
CA ARG A 74 5.69 9.06 -7.48
C ARG A 74 4.40 9.81 -7.76
N PHE A 75 4.08 10.77 -6.91
CA PHE A 75 2.89 11.60 -7.05
C PHE A 75 3.30 13.06 -7.28
N THR A 76 2.63 13.70 -8.23
CA THR A 76 2.58 15.16 -8.36
C THR A 76 1.13 15.54 -8.12
N ILE A 77 0.88 16.31 -7.05
CA ILE A 77 -0.47 16.65 -6.60
C ILE A 77 -0.64 18.16 -6.75
N GLN A 78 -1.69 18.56 -7.46
CA GLN A 78 -2.14 19.95 -7.53
C GLN A 78 -3.39 20.10 -6.66
N LEU A 79 -3.33 21.02 -5.68
CA LEU A 79 -4.47 21.36 -4.85
C LEU A 79 -5.28 22.47 -5.54
N GLY A 80 -6.42 22.13 -6.13
CA GLY A 80 -7.36 23.10 -6.68
C GLY A 80 -8.16 23.80 -5.58
N GLU A 81 -8.56 25.05 -5.82
CA GLU A 81 -9.44 25.84 -4.94
C GLU A 81 -8.98 25.90 -3.47
N PHE A 82 -7.67 25.89 -3.23
CA PHE A 82 -7.13 25.86 -1.87
C PHE A 82 -7.50 27.12 -1.07
N ARG A 83 -8.33 26.94 -0.03
CA ARG A 83 -8.73 27.99 0.91
C ARG A 83 -7.89 27.90 2.19
N GLY A 84 -6.65 28.36 2.12
CA GLY A 84 -5.75 28.38 3.26
C GLY A 84 -4.54 29.30 3.03
N SER A 85 -3.74 29.51 4.07
CA SER A 85 -2.52 30.32 3.95
C SER A 85 -1.43 29.51 3.24
N PRO A 86 -0.85 30.02 2.13
CA PRO A 86 0.29 29.39 1.47
C PRO A 86 1.49 29.20 2.42
N GLY A 87 1.73 30.16 3.32
CA GLY A 87 2.79 30.06 4.33
C GLY A 87 2.55 28.91 5.31
N LYS A 88 1.31 28.75 5.82
CA LYS A 88 0.97 27.60 6.69
C LYS A 88 1.11 26.27 5.96
N LEU A 89 0.72 26.21 4.68
CA LEU A 89 0.90 25.02 3.85
C LEU A 89 2.39 24.68 3.68
N ALA A 90 3.23 25.67 3.35
CA ALA A 90 4.67 25.49 3.20
C ALA A 90 5.33 25.01 4.51
N CYS A 91 4.95 25.59 5.65
CA CYS A 91 5.39 25.12 6.96
C CYS A 91 4.98 23.66 7.20
N LYS A 92 3.72 23.29 6.90
CA LYS A 92 3.25 21.92 7.07
C LYS A 92 3.97 20.92 6.18
N VAL A 93 4.21 21.27 4.91
CA VAL A 93 4.99 20.43 3.99
C VAL A 93 6.42 20.25 4.49
N SER A 94 7.02 21.30 5.04
CA SER A 94 8.37 21.23 5.62
C SER A 94 8.42 20.34 6.87
N GLU A 95 7.40 20.43 7.73
CA GLU A 95 7.22 19.53 8.87
C GLU A 95 7.11 18.07 8.41
N LEU A 96 6.22 17.78 7.45
CA LEU A 96 5.99 16.43 6.91
C LEU A 96 7.24 15.83 6.25
N ARG A 97 8.11 16.65 5.66
CA ARG A 97 9.41 16.16 5.12
C ARG A 97 10.33 15.66 6.23
N ARG A 98 10.27 16.27 7.42
CA ARG A 98 11.11 15.92 8.56
C ARG A 98 10.51 14.77 9.37
N THR A 99 9.21 14.79 9.62
CA THR A 99 8.53 13.85 10.53
C THR A 99 7.79 12.73 9.82
N GLY A 100 7.62 12.82 8.50
CA GLY A 100 6.77 11.92 7.75
C GLY A 100 5.29 12.16 8.06
N PHE A 101 4.47 11.14 7.88
CA PHE A 101 3.06 11.17 8.22
C PHE A 101 2.58 9.79 8.67
N PRO A 102 1.47 9.71 9.43
CA PRO A 102 0.91 8.44 9.86
C PRO A 102 0.42 7.62 8.67
N ASN A 103 0.93 6.40 8.51
CA ASN A 103 0.68 5.55 7.36
C ASN A 103 -0.67 4.79 7.45
N TYR A 104 -1.78 5.53 7.48
CA TYR A 104 -3.12 4.96 7.50
C TYR A 104 -3.46 4.20 6.20
N PHE A 105 -4.23 3.12 6.33
CA PHE A 105 -5.00 2.61 5.20
C PHE A 105 -6.16 3.58 4.90
N GLY A 106 -6.18 4.14 3.68
CA GLY A 106 -7.24 5.06 3.25
C GLY A 106 -8.60 4.39 3.04
N GLU A 107 -9.66 5.20 2.96
CA GLU A 107 -11.07 4.75 2.90
C GLU A 107 -11.36 3.73 1.79
N GLN A 108 -10.70 3.87 0.63
CA GLN A 108 -10.80 2.93 -0.48
C GLN A 108 -10.49 1.47 -0.08
N ARG A 109 -9.68 1.26 0.95
CA ARG A 109 -9.35 -0.08 1.48
C ARG A 109 -10.56 -0.79 2.10
N PHE A 110 -11.54 -0.03 2.58
CA PHE A 110 -12.68 -0.53 3.36
C PHE A 110 -13.92 -0.82 2.51
N GLY A 111 -13.83 -0.63 1.18
CA GLY A 111 -14.97 -0.77 0.27
C GLY A 111 -15.90 0.42 0.32
N VAL A 112 -16.92 0.43 -0.56
CA VAL A 112 -17.92 1.50 -0.60
C VAL A 112 -18.65 1.55 0.74
N ASN A 113 -18.71 2.74 1.36
CA ASN A 113 -19.35 2.98 2.65
C ASN A 113 -18.91 1.99 3.76
N HIS A 114 -17.63 1.60 3.79
CA HIS A 114 -17.07 0.64 4.77
C HIS A 114 -17.73 -0.75 4.76
N SER A 115 -18.41 -1.13 3.67
CA SER A 115 -19.12 -2.42 3.54
C SER A 115 -18.26 -3.64 3.88
N ASN A 116 -16.97 -3.63 3.52
CA ASN A 116 -16.09 -4.76 3.84
C ASN A 116 -15.75 -4.85 5.34
N VAL A 117 -15.73 -3.73 6.05
CA VAL A 117 -15.49 -3.69 7.51
C VAL A 117 -16.73 -4.17 8.25
N GLU A 118 -17.93 -3.71 7.86
CA GLU A 118 -19.18 -4.16 8.48
C GLU A 118 -19.42 -5.65 8.25
N ARG A 119 -19.15 -6.14 7.03
CA ARG A 119 -19.19 -7.57 6.74
C ARG A 119 -18.22 -8.35 7.64
N ALA A 120 -16.98 -7.86 7.79
CA ALA A 120 -15.99 -8.49 8.67
C ALA A 120 -16.47 -8.54 10.12
N ARG A 121 -17.05 -7.45 10.64
CA ARG A 121 -17.61 -7.38 11.99
C ARG A 121 -18.68 -8.44 12.22
N LEU A 122 -19.59 -8.60 11.26
CA LEU A 122 -20.67 -9.59 11.33
C LEU A 122 -20.19 -11.03 11.18
N GLU A 123 -19.32 -11.31 10.21
CA GLU A 123 -18.89 -12.69 9.89
C GLU A 123 -17.85 -13.22 10.87
N LEU A 124 -16.85 -12.40 11.24
CA LEU A 124 -15.81 -12.81 12.20
C LEU A 124 -16.37 -12.91 13.62
N GLY A 125 -17.31 -12.04 14.00
CA GLY A 125 -17.98 -12.11 15.31
C GLY A 125 -18.84 -13.36 15.50
N ARG A 126 -19.19 -14.06 14.41
CA ARG A 126 -19.97 -15.30 14.43
C ARG A 126 -19.10 -16.57 14.36
N ALA A 127 -17.79 -16.44 14.23
CA ALA A 127 -16.82 -17.55 14.17
C ALA A 127 -17.19 -18.70 13.20
N ARG A 128 -17.81 -18.38 12.06
CA ARG A 128 -18.27 -19.38 11.07
C ARG A 128 -17.64 -19.14 9.70
N GLY A 129 -17.25 -20.21 9.03
CA GLY A 129 -17.00 -20.26 7.59
C GLY A 129 -15.54 -20.47 7.17
N SER A 130 -15.35 -21.14 6.03
CA SER A 130 -14.07 -21.18 5.33
C SER A 130 -13.97 -19.95 4.41
N PHE A 131 -13.26 -18.91 4.84
CA PHE A 131 -13.06 -17.67 4.09
C PHE A 131 -12.14 -17.87 2.87
N ARG A 132 -12.68 -18.38 1.76
CA ARG A 132 -11.90 -18.80 0.59
C ARG A 132 -12.11 -17.92 -0.64
N SER A 133 -13.25 -17.23 -0.74
CA SER A 133 -13.59 -16.45 -1.93
C SER A 133 -12.73 -15.18 -2.06
N ALA A 134 -12.70 -14.58 -3.24
CA ALA A 134 -12.03 -13.30 -3.45
C ALA A 134 -12.63 -12.20 -2.56
N ALA A 135 -13.96 -12.20 -2.39
CA ALA A 135 -14.66 -11.27 -1.51
C ALA A 135 -14.25 -11.47 -0.04
N ASP A 136 -14.07 -12.72 0.39
CA ASP A 136 -13.62 -13.01 1.77
C ASP A 136 -12.20 -12.49 2.00
N LYS A 137 -11.30 -12.66 1.02
CA LYS A 137 -9.94 -12.11 1.10
C LYS A 137 -9.95 -10.58 1.19
N MET A 138 -10.85 -9.91 0.47
CA MET A 138 -11.02 -8.45 0.56
C MET A 138 -11.57 -8.03 1.93
N MET A 139 -12.58 -8.74 2.45
CA MET A 139 -13.11 -8.53 3.79
C MET A 139 -12.04 -8.71 4.87
N LEU A 140 -11.27 -9.81 4.82
CA LEU A 140 -10.16 -10.06 5.76
C LEU A 140 -9.04 -9.03 5.62
N SER A 141 -8.79 -8.50 4.42
CA SER A 141 -7.86 -7.39 4.21
C SER A 141 -8.38 -6.10 4.83
N ALA A 142 -9.68 -5.81 4.73
CA ALA A 142 -10.28 -4.64 5.34
C ALA A 142 -10.23 -4.72 6.88
N ALA A 143 -10.55 -5.88 7.46
CA ALA A 143 -10.53 -6.12 8.90
C ALA A 143 -9.17 -5.84 9.54
N ARG A 144 -8.09 -6.44 9.00
CA ARG A 144 -6.73 -6.22 9.52
C ARG A 144 -6.24 -4.79 9.31
N SER A 145 -6.63 -4.15 8.21
CA SER A 145 -6.29 -2.75 7.92
C SER A 145 -6.99 -1.80 8.89
N TRP A 146 -8.24 -2.11 9.26
CA TRP A 146 -9.00 -1.35 10.24
C TRP A 146 -8.37 -1.45 11.63
N LEU A 147 -7.98 -2.65 12.05
CA LEU A 147 -7.29 -2.86 13.33
C LEU A 147 -5.96 -2.10 13.38
N PHE A 148 -5.18 -2.15 12.30
CA PHE A 148 -3.95 -1.36 12.17
C PHE A 148 -4.25 0.14 12.35
N ASN A 149 -5.26 0.67 11.63
CA ASN A 149 -5.66 2.07 11.74
C ASN A 149 -6.13 2.43 13.15
N ALA A 150 -6.81 1.53 13.85
CA ALA A 150 -7.28 1.74 15.23
C ALA A 150 -6.10 1.87 16.21
N VAL A 151 -5.08 1.01 16.06
CA VAL A 151 -3.83 1.08 16.84
C VAL A 151 -3.05 2.35 16.52
N LEU A 152 -2.89 2.68 15.23
CA LEU A 152 -2.23 3.92 14.83
C LEU A 152 -2.94 5.17 15.38
N SER A 153 -4.28 5.18 15.33
CA SER A 153 -5.11 6.23 15.93
C SER A 153 -4.89 6.36 17.43
N HIS A 154 -4.79 5.23 18.14
CA HIS A 154 -4.49 5.22 19.57
C HIS A 154 -3.11 5.84 19.84
N ARG A 155 -2.06 5.39 19.14
CA ARG A 155 -0.70 5.94 19.29
C ARG A 155 -0.63 7.43 19.00
N LEU A 156 -1.37 7.91 17.99
CA LEU A 156 -1.44 9.33 17.69
C LEU A 156 -2.06 10.15 18.81
N ARG A 157 -3.17 9.68 19.41
CA ARG A 157 -3.80 10.35 20.56
C ARG A 157 -2.89 10.43 21.78
N HIS A 158 -2.02 9.45 21.95
CA HIS A 158 -1.07 9.39 23.06
C HIS A 158 0.33 9.93 22.69
N HIS A 159 0.51 10.48 21.49
CA HIS A 159 1.78 11.01 20.98
C HIS A 159 2.94 9.99 20.88
N THR A 160 2.64 8.69 20.87
CA THR A 160 3.63 7.59 20.86
C THR A 160 3.86 6.98 19.47
N TRP A 161 3.32 7.56 18.40
CA TRP A 161 3.37 6.94 17.04
C TRP A 161 4.78 6.93 16.41
N VAL A 162 5.64 7.87 16.81
CA VAL A 162 7.07 7.94 16.43
C VAL A 162 8.02 7.54 17.56
N GLU A 163 7.48 7.22 18.74
CA GLU A 163 8.26 6.76 19.88
C GLU A 163 8.47 5.25 19.79
N VAL A 164 9.69 4.79 20.04
CA VAL A 164 10.00 3.37 20.14
C VAL A 164 9.67 2.89 21.54
N LEU A 165 8.71 1.97 21.66
CA LEU A 165 8.39 1.35 22.94
C LEU A 165 9.23 0.08 23.12
N VAL A 166 9.70 -0.18 24.34
CA VAL A 166 10.40 -1.44 24.66
C VAL A 166 9.51 -2.63 24.29
N GLY A 167 10.09 -3.65 23.68
CA GLY A 167 9.34 -4.78 23.15
C GLY A 167 8.61 -4.49 21.84
N GLU A 168 8.63 -3.29 21.26
CA GLU A 168 7.96 -3.06 19.98
C GLU A 168 8.68 -3.75 18.81
N VAL A 169 7.94 -4.17 17.78
CA VAL A 169 8.56 -4.66 16.54
C VAL A 169 8.93 -3.47 15.67
N LEU A 170 10.22 -3.31 15.36
CA LEU A 170 10.75 -2.31 14.45
C LEU A 170 11.06 -2.93 13.09
N VAL A 171 10.86 -2.17 12.02
CA VAL A 171 11.12 -2.58 10.64
C VAL A 171 12.26 -1.76 10.05
N LEU A 172 13.23 -2.44 9.42
CA LEU A 172 14.31 -1.77 8.72
C LEU A 172 13.84 -1.19 7.39
N SER A 173 14.22 0.06 7.14
CA SER A 173 13.91 0.78 5.91
C SER A 173 14.42 0.03 4.67
N GLY A 174 13.64 0.03 3.60
CA GLY A 174 13.98 -0.60 2.32
C GLY A 174 13.96 -2.14 2.32
N SER A 175 13.63 -2.80 3.42
CA SER A 175 13.59 -4.27 3.52
C SER A 175 12.31 -4.79 4.19
N ARG A 176 12.23 -6.11 4.40
CA ARG A 176 11.19 -6.76 5.23
C ARG A 176 11.74 -7.23 6.58
N SER A 177 13.01 -6.93 6.85
CA SER A 177 13.68 -7.32 8.09
C SER A 177 13.09 -6.53 9.25
N HIS A 178 12.89 -7.22 10.36
CA HIS A 178 12.30 -6.65 11.57
C HIS A 178 12.92 -7.30 12.79
N PHE A 179 12.87 -6.61 13.93
CA PHE A 179 13.36 -7.09 15.21
C PHE A 179 12.56 -6.44 16.35
N VAL A 180 12.71 -6.97 17.56
CA VAL A 180 12.05 -6.44 18.75
C VAL A 180 12.98 -5.42 19.41
N ALA A 181 12.46 -4.23 19.70
CA ALA A 181 13.17 -3.21 20.45
C ALA A 181 13.45 -3.71 21.87
N GLU A 182 14.71 -3.69 22.29
CA GLU A 182 15.11 -4.07 23.63
C GLU A 182 15.36 -2.83 24.49
N ASP A 183 15.30 -3.00 25.80
CA ASP A 183 15.62 -1.92 26.73
C ASP A 183 17.13 -1.58 26.65
N GLY A 184 17.47 -0.30 26.76
CA GLY A 184 18.86 0.17 26.77
C GLY A 184 19.52 0.45 25.41
N ASP A 185 18.87 0.20 24.27
CA ASP A 185 19.40 0.62 22.96
C ASP A 185 19.08 2.10 22.69
N LEU A 186 20.03 2.96 23.05
CA LEU A 186 19.94 4.42 22.88
C LEU A 186 19.99 4.87 21.41
N SER A 187 20.34 3.99 20.47
CA SER A 187 20.43 4.33 19.04
C SER A 187 19.07 4.36 18.33
N LEU A 188 18.06 3.68 18.89
CA LEU A 188 16.78 3.45 18.20
C LEU A 188 16.05 4.75 17.86
N ALA A 189 16.03 5.72 18.77
CA ALA A 189 15.38 7.01 18.55
C ALA A 189 15.99 7.77 17.35
N ALA A 190 17.33 7.85 17.30
CA ALA A 190 18.04 8.51 16.21
C ALA A 190 17.81 7.79 14.87
N ARG A 191 17.75 6.45 14.87
CA ARG A 191 17.49 5.66 13.66
C ARG A 191 16.05 5.81 13.16
N VAL A 192 15.07 5.97 14.05
CA VAL A 192 13.68 6.30 13.66
C VAL A 192 13.59 7.71 13.10
N GLU A 193 14.24 8.70 13.72
CA GLU A 193 14.29 10.07 13.21
C GLU A 193 14.94 10.16 11.82
N ALA A 194 15.97 9.33 11.57
CA ALA A 194 16.64 9.23 10.28
C ALA A 194 15.87 8.40 9.22
N PHE A 195 14.69 7.86 9.54
CA PHE A 195 13.94 6.93 8.69
C PHE A 195 14.71 5.65 8.29
N ASP A 196 15.69 5.23 9.10
CA ASP A 196 16.35 3.93 8.97
C ASP A 196 15.52 2.82 9.61
N LEU A 197 14.79 3.16 10.68
CA LEU A 197 13.84 2.29 11.35
C LEU A 197 12.43 2.88 11.33
N HIS A 198 11.43 2.00 11.34
CA HIS A 198 10.03 2.38 11.45
C HIS A 198 9.34 1.60 12.56
N THR A 199 8.55 2.31 13.38
CA THR A 199 7.54 1.70 14.25
C THR A 199 6.55 0.91 13.40
N SER A 200 6.00 -0.18 13.95
CA SER A 200 5.07 -1.05 13.22
C SER A 200 3.71 -1.11 13.91
N GLY A 201 2.75 -1.71 13.22
CA GLY A 201 1.41 -1.93 13.75
C GLY A 201 0.89 -3.31 13.35
N PRO A 202 -0.08 -3.86 14.10
CA PRO A 202 -0.53 -5.22 13.90
C PRO A 202 -1.33 -5.37 12.61
N LEU A 203 -0.99 -6.38 11.82
CA LEU A 203 -1.81 -6.91 10.73
C LEU A 203 -2.24 -8.32 11.08
N TRP A 204 -3.30 -8.42 11.89
CA TRP A 204 -3.76 -9.67 12.50
C TRP A 204 -4.07 -10.77 11.48
N GLY A 205 -3.69 -12.01 11.82
CA GLY A 205 -3.90 -13.21 11.03
C GLY A 205 -3.32 -14.46 11.70
N GLN A 206 -3.50 -15.62 11.10
CA GLN A 206 -2.86 -16.86 11.57
C GLN A 206 -1.35 -16.84 11.27
N GLY A 207 -0.54 -17.18 12.27
CA GLY A 207 0.92 -17.25 12.16
C GLY A 207 1.60 -17.12 13.52
N ALA A 208 2.91 -17.36 13.57
CA ALA A 208 3.70 -17.04 14.76
C ALA A 208 3.62 -15.53 14.98
N ALA A 209 3.11 -15.12 16.14
CA ALA A 209 3.12 -13.73 16.50
C ALA A 209 4.58 -13.32 16.71
N VAL A 210 5.00 -12.23 16.05
CA VAL A 210 6.23 -11.54 16.42
C VAL A 210 5.88 -10.77 17.70
N LEU A 211 5.90 -11.50 18.82
CA LEU A 211 5.47 -10.98 20.10
C LEU A 211 6.55 -10.07 20.66
N GLY A 212 6.32 -8.79 20.45
CA GLY A 212 6.75 -7.79 21.39
C GLY A 212 6.05 -7.94 22.73
N ARG A 213 6.80 -7.94 23.85
CA ARG A 213 6.22 -8.04 25.21
C ARG A 213 5.24 -6.90 25.57
N THR A 214 5.13 -5.86 24.74
CA THR A 214 4.31 -4.66 24.98
C THR A 214 2.88 -4.73 24.50
N TRP A 215 2.49 -5.72 23.70
CA TRP A 215 1.14 -5.78 23.12
C TRP A 215 0.10 -6.48 24.01
N SER A 216 0.49 -6.88 25.22
CA SER A 216 -0.40 -7.49 26.22
C SER A 216 -0.67 -6.53 27.37
N ARG A 217 -1.74 -5.73 27.25
CA ARG A 217 -2.74 -5.43 28.30
C ARG A 217 -3.71 -4.36 27.81
#